data_AF-A0A8T7K743-F1
#
_entry.id   AF-A0A8T7K743-F1
#
_cell.length_a   1.000
_cell.length_b   1.000
_cell.length_c   1.000
_cell.angle_alpha   90.00
_cell.angle_beta   90.00
_cell.angle_gamma   90.00
#
_symmetry.space_group_name_H-M   'P 1'
#
loop_
_entity.id
_entity.type
_entity.pdbx_description
1 polymer ?
#
loop_
_entity_poly.entity_id
_entity_poly.type
_entity_poly.pdbx_seq_one_letter_code
_entity_poly.pdbx_strand_id
1 'polypeptide(L)'
;MRRFLSSPQTWLLAALLALFVLASYASWAAPAQQASLFERDLLDTRNDLEFLASQILGVGQRPPNWTSNSDLASPTALVDLWFDNELLADAQFGAGTRPEDWIGATTRNPQLLLRNIRHDLELTASAFYQEGDSRPQEWRGSALIIRCSRSLQNLWLMLGQFYNTRPATPESALDYCRALEQEADAAVANAIFGADEPQPAFRDLIWAIRGDLERLADERLGLNNRPSSWIGNRDIESPTLASDIYFDLETLADALLGLDERPENWIGFINNSLYIANRNLRHDIELLANATQPGGTRPNGWQGTDPLMQCTPDQQNLIRVAQIQYSNIVLPGASPDFCRQAAAAANNVVENPPVLDVASATAEGESRFLAESQYAFAYLDAAALQYMGVMPFGTIFRAWYRNFGESTMMFVSGEDFAVYIDRRWTSMTQETFEQLPSLEGVRPLTFCDAAWCNGPGPTPTPTGSGPLEQLVFASTPLATIPSEADISSQLTRVSWNYIRVTYLLDNPTTNTAQVALEICAEPAQIACEPVTRVFNNNTGVEVTAISQFNGLNVYEFAYGYTTNVVIQGETYFSPDIWISDPTIR
;
A
#
# COMPACT_ATOMS: atom_id res chain seq x y z
N MET A 1 24.84 -3.26 69.98
CA MET A 1 24.55 -2.91 68.58
C MET A 1 25.79 -2.66 67.71
N ARG A 2 26.80 -1.85 68.11
CA ARG A 2 28.01 -1.57 67.27
C ARG A 2 28.94 -2.76 66.86
N ARG A 3 28.65 -4.01 67.24
CA ARG A 3 29.45 -5.20 66.86
C ARG A 3 28.82 -6.11 65.78
N PHE A 4 27.65 -5.76 65.25
CA PHE A 4 26.95 -6.58 64.23
C PHE A 4 27.17 -6.12 62.77
N LEU A 5 27.97 -5.08 62.52
CA LEU A 5 28.14 -4.44 61.20
C LEU A 5 29.51 -4.71 60.52
N SER A 6 30.39 -5.51 61.13
CA SER A 6 31.73 -5.82 60.60
C SER A 6 31.87 -7.26 60.09
N SER A 7 30.78 -7.97 59.86
CA SER A 7 30.83 -9.29 59.22
C SER A 7 30.86 -9.12 57.70
N PRO A 8 31.76 -9.80 56.95
CA PRO A 8 31.72 -9.77 55.49
C PRO A 8 30.39 -10.33 54.95
N GLN A 9 29.72 -11.23 55.67
CA GLN A 9 28.40 -11.74 55.28
C GLN A 9 27.29 -10.68 55.35
N THR A 10 27.34 -9.74 56.31
CA THR A 10 26.33 -8.66 56.37
C THR A 10 26.49 -7.65 55.24
N TRP A 11 27.72 -7.43 54.77
CA TRP A 11 27.99 -6.62 53.58
C TRP A 11 27.58 -7.33 52.29
N LEU A 12 27.80 -8.65 52.19
CA LEU A 12 27.36 -9.44 51.04
C LEU A 12 25.82 -9.47 50.93
N LEU A 13 25.12 -9.64 52.05
CA LEU A 13 23.66 -9.59 52.11
C LEU A 13 23.11 -8.21 51.75
N ALA A 14 23.69 -7.12 52.28
CA ALA A 14 23.27 -5.76 51.92
C ALA A 14 23.52 -5.45 50.44
N ALA A 15 24.65 -5.90 49.88
CA ALA A 15 24.97 -5.76 48.46
C ALA A 15 23.99 -6.56 47.58
N LEU A 16 23.68 -7.82 47.94
CA LEU A 16 22.70 -8.65 47.23
C LEU A 16 21.29 -8.06 47.28
N LEU A 17 20.89 -7.48 48.42
CA LEU A 17 19.57 -6.85 48.57
C LEU A 17 19.48 -5.56 47.75
N ALA A 18 20.55 -4.75 47.73
CA ALA A 18 20.65 -3.58 46.84
C ALA A 18 20.65 -3.99 45.35
N LEU A 19 21.33 -5.08 44.98
CA LEU A 19 21.31 -5.63 43.62
C LEU A 19 19.92 -6.15 43.23
N PHE A 20 19.19 -6.78 44.15
CA PHE A 20 17.80 -7.20 43.93
C PHE A 20 16.86 -6.01 43.75
N VAL A 21 17.00 -4.95 44.56
CA VAL A 21 16.21 -3.72 44.39
C VAL A 21 16.53 -3.06 43.04
N LEU A 22 17.81 -2.92 42.67
CA LEU A 22 18.22 -2.35 41.39
C LEU A 22 17.76 -3.20 40.19
N ALA A 23 17.82 -4.53 40.29
CA ALA A 23 17.32 -5.43 39.26
C ALA A 23 15.78 -5.35 39.13
N SER A 24 15.05 -5.26 40.25
CA SER A 24 13.58 -5.11 40.23
C SER A 24 13.11 -3.76 39.66
N TYR A 25 13.90 -2.70 39.84
CA TYR A 25 13.66 -1.42 39.17
C TYR A 25 13.99 -1.48 37.67
N ALA A 26 15.07 -2.17 37.28
CA ALA A 26 15.42 -2.36 35.88
C ALA A 26 14.35 -3.14 35.10
N SER A 27 13.65 -4.10 35.73
CA SER A 27 12.57 -4.86 35.09
C SER A 27 11.27 -4.08 34.82
N TRP A 28 11.12 -2.86 35.35
CA TRP A 28 10.00 -1.95 35.00
C TRP A 28 10.35 -0.92 33.92
N ALA A 29 11.64 -0.80 33.57
CA ALA A 29 12.06 -0.16 32.34
C ALA A 29 12.16 -1.25 31.24
N ALA A 30 11.01 -1.62 30.68
CA ALA A 30 10.99 -2.43 29.46
C ALA A 30 11.90 -1.78 28.41
N PRO A 31 12.68 -2.55 27.61
CA PRO A 31 13.60 -1.94 26.67
C PRO A 31 12.81 -1.13 25.65
N ALA A 32 13.04 0.18 25.58
CA ALA A 32 12.60 1.04 24.47
C ALA A 32 13.42 0.77 23.19
N GLN A 33 13.76 -0.50 22.95
CA GLN A 33 14.49 -0.98 21.80
C GLN A 33 13.47 -1.46 20.75
N GLN A 34 13.30 -0.64 19.72
CA GLN A 34 12.64 -0.99 18.46
C GLN A 34 11.11 -1.19 18.48
N ALA A 35 10.38 -0.50 19.35
CA ALA A 35 8.98 -0.19 19.02
C ALA A 35 8.94 0.69 17.77
N SER A 36 8.13 0.32 16.79
CA SER A 36 7.82 1.17 15.64
C SER A 36 7.12 2.46 16.08
N LEU A 37 7.16 3.50 15.22
CA LEU A 37 6.42 4.75 15.49
C LEU A 37 4.93 4.47 15.74
N PHE A 38 4.34 3.54 14.99
CA PHE A 38 2.96 3.11 15.17
C PHE A 38 2.69 2.47 16.54
N GLU A 39 3.53 1.53 16.99
CA GLU A 39 3.36 0.89 18.32
C GLU A 39 3.53 1.90 19.46
N ARG A 40 4.43 2.88 19.28
CA ARG A 40 4.58 3.99 20.22
C ARG A 40 3.33 4.87 20.26
N ASP A 41 2.82 5.30 19.11
CA ASP A 41 1.63 6.16 19.04
C ASP A 41 0.38 5.42 19.58
N LEU A 42 0.28 4.11 19.35
CA LEU A 42 -0.76 3.24 19.90
C LEU A 42 -0.67 3.17 21.42
N LEU A 43 0.54 2.97 21.96
CA LEU A 43 0.80 2.96 23.40
C LEU A 43 0.54 4.33 24.04
N ASP A 44 1.00 5.41 23.43
CA ASP A 44 0.82 6.78 23.93
C ASP A 44 -0.67 7.16 23.94
N THR A 45 -1.43 6.78 22.90
CA THR A 45 -2.89 6.94 22.84
C THR A 45 -3.64 6.10 23.87
N ARG A 46 -3.26 4.82 24.07
CA ARG A 46 -3.86 3.97 25.13
C ARG A 46 -3.59 4.52 26.53
N ASN A 47 -2.39 5.05 26.79
CA ASN A 47 -2.05 5.63 28.09
C ASN A 47 -2.83 6.94 28.34
N ASP A 48 -2.94 7.81 27.35
CA ASP A 48 -3.71 9.06 27.46
C ASP A 48 -5.21 8.77 27.65
N LEU A 49 -5.76 7.74 26.99
CA LEU A 49 -7.14 7.26 27.19
C LEU A 49 -7.36 6.74 28.62
N GLU A 50 -6.50 5.86 29.14
CA GLU A 50 -6.62 5.35 30.51
C GLU A 50 -6.44 6.45 31.56
N PHE A 51 -5.59 7.44 31.27
CA PHE A 51 -5.41 8.62 32.11
C PHE A 51 -6.68 9.49 32.12
N LEU A 52 -7.23 9.85 30.95
CA LEU A 52 -8.45 10.65 30.84
C LEU A 52 -9.66 9.95 31.45
N ALA A 53 -9.81 8.65 31.22
CA ALA A 53 -10.84 7.82 31.86
C ALA A 53 -10.75 7.88 33.38
N SER A 54 -9.54 7.94 33.94
CA SER A 54 -9.33 8.07 35.39
C SER A 54 -9.66 9.47 35.93
N GLN A 55 -9.61 10.52 35.10
CA GLN A 55 -10.05 11.87 35.47
C GLN A 55 -11.58 12.04 35.35
N ILE A 56 -12.19 11.50 34.29
CA ILE A 56 -13.63 11.60 34.01
C ILE A 56 -14.45 10.69 34.94
N LEU A 57 -14.03 9.42 35.10
CA LEU A 57 -14.79 8.39 35.83
C LEU A 57 -14.29 8.15 37.25
N GLY A 58 -13.07 8.61 37.55
CA GLY A 58 -12.34 8.30 38.78
C GLY A 58 -11.35 7.15 38.63
N VAL A 59 -10.33 7.16 39.50
CA VAL A 59 -9.23 6.18 39.46
C VAL A 59 -9.75 4.74 39.63
N GLY A 60 -9.43 3.88 38.67
CA GLY A 60 -9.85 2.47 38.66
C GLY A 60 -11.34 2.22 38.36
N GLN A 61 -12.14 3.27 38.11
CA GLN A 61 -13.50 3.13 37.62
C GLN A 61 -13.51 3.07 36.10
N ARG A 62 -14.21 2.10 35.52
CA ARG A 62 -14.38 1.95 34.07
C ARG A 62 -15.83 1.56 33.76
N PRO A 63 -16.35 1.91 32.57
CA PRO A 63 -17.68 1.49 32.13
C PRO A 63 -17.76 -0.04 31.97
N PRO A 64 -18.96 -0.62 32.00
CA PRO A 64 -19.14 -2.03 31.62
C PRO A 64 -18.55 -2.32 30.23
N ASN A 65 -17.91 -3.48 30.08
CA ASN A 65 -17.25 -3.95 28.86
C ASN A 65 -15.95 -3.22 28.45
N TRP A 66 -15.40 -2.32 29.29
CA TRP A 66 -14.07 -1.74 29.03
C TRP A 66 -13.01 -2.83 28.91
N THR A 67 -12.31 -2.87 27.78
CA THR A 67 -11.45 -4.02 27.41
C THR A 67 -10.20 -4.10 28.27
N SER A 68 -9.65 -2.94 28.67
CA SER A 68 -8.35 -2.82 29.34
C SER A 68 -7.17 -3.46 28.58
N ASN A 69 -7.29 -3.69 27.26
CA ASN A 69 -6.24 -4.36 26.51
C ASN A 69 -4.99 -3.46 26.35
N SER A 70 -3.95 -3.79 27.11
CA SER A 70 -2.64 -3.13 27.09
C SER A 70 -1.56 -3.91 26.31
N ASP A 71 -1.90 -5.03 25.68
CA ASP A 71 -0.96 -5.84 24.89
C ASP A 71 -0.93 -5.32 23.45
N LEU A 72 0.14 -4.61 23.09
CA LEU A 72 0.33 -4.04 21.75
C LEU A 72 0.48 -5.13 20.67
N ALA A 73 0.85 -6.36 21.04
CA ALA A 73 0.94 -7.49 20.12
C ALA A 73 -0.43 -8.19 19.92
N SER A 74 -1.47 -7.82 20.67
CA SER A 74 -2.81 -8.38 20.48
C SER A 74 -3.39 -7.93 19.13
N PRO A 75 -3.95 -8.85 18.32
CA PRO A 75 -4.59 -8.51 17.04
C PRO A 75 -5.83 -7.62 17.21
N THR A 76 -6.37 -7.48 18.42
CA THR A 76 -7.52 -6.62 18.73
C THR A 76 -7.13 -5.27 19.34
N ALA A 77 -5.85 -5.03 19.67
CA ALA A 77 -5.41 -3.86 20.46
C ALA A 77 -5.95 -2.51 19.96
N LEU A 78 -5.98 -2.30 18.64
CA LEU A 78 -6.50 -1.07 18.03
C LEU A 78 -8.04 -0.97 18.04
N VAL A 79 -8.74 -2.08 17.86
CA VAL A 79 -10.21 -2.14 17.89
C VAL A 79 -10.72 -1.98 19.31
N ASP A 80 -10.04 -2.63 20.27
CA ASP A 80 -10.26 -2.51 21.70
C ASP A 80 -10.04 -1.07 22.20
N LEU A 81 -9.00 -0.40 21.69
CA LEU A 81 -8.73 1.01 21.99
C LEU A 81 -9.82 1.93 21.42
N TRP A 82 -10.28 1.71 20.18
CA TRP A 82 -11.41 2.46 19.62
C TRP A 82 -12.68 2.25 20.47
N PHE A 83 -13.00 1.01 20.81
CA PHE A 83 -14.20 0.68 21.58
C PHE A 83 -14.19 1.33 22.97
N ASP A 84 -13.06 1.29 23.66
CA ASP A 84 -12.90 1.99 24.95
C ASP A 84 -12.99 3.52 24.79
N ASN A 85 -12.54 4.09 23.66
CA ASN A 85 -12.69 5.52 23.37
C ASN A 85 -14.16 5.91 23.18
N GLU A 86 -14.95 5.10 22.47
CA GLU A 86 -16.40 5.30 22.35
C GLU A 86 -17.12 5.19 23.70
N LEU A 87 -16.72 4.25 24.57
CA LEU A 87 -17.25 4.13 25.94
C LEU A 87 -16.89 5.35 26.81
N LEU A 88 -15.72 5.95 26.61
CA LEU A 88 -15.31 7.18 27.30
C LEU A 88 -16.10 8.39 26.77
N ALA A 89 -16.33 8.46 25.46
CA ALA A 89 -17.15 9.48 24.82
C ALA A 89 -18.61 9.43 25.31
N ASP A 90 -19.19 8.24 25.44
CA ASP A 90 -20.53 8.06 26.02
C ASP A 90 -20.64 8.59 27.46
N ALA A 91 -19.55 8.55 28.24
CA ALA A 91 -19.52 9.10 29.58
C ALA A 91 -19.34 10.63 29.62
N GLN A 92 -18.58 11.21 28.69
CA GLN A 92 -18.31 12.66 28.62
C GLN A 92 -19.45 13.43 27.94
N PHE A 93 -19.99 12.91 26.83
CA PHE A 93 -20.97 13.58 25.97
C PHE A 93 -22.40 13.03 26.13
N GLY A 94 -22.54 11.84 26.71
CA GLY A 94 -23.79 11.10 26.79
C GLY A 94 -23.89 10.00 25.72
N ALA A 95 -24.61 8.92 26.06
CA ALA A 95 -24.70 7.73 25.23
C ALA A 95 -25.17 8.03 23.79
N GLY A 96 -24.36 7.65 22.80
CA GLY A 96 -24.64 7.88 21.37
C GLY A 96 -24.61 9.35 20.94
N THR A 97 -24.16 10.27 21.79
CA THR A 97 -23.99 11.70 21.48
C THR A 97 -22.52 11.96 21.19
N ARG A 98 -22.22 12.66 20.09
CA ARG A 98 -20.84 12.98 19.66
C ARG A 98 -20.77 14.44 19.18
N PRO A 99 -19.61 15.12 19.32
CA PRO A 99 -19.38 16.42 18.69
C PRO A 99 -19.38 16.32 17.16
N GLU A 100 -19.54 17.44 16.45
CA GLU A 100 -19.67 17.46 14.99
C GLU A 100 -18.43 16.91 14.25
N ASP A 101 -17.23 17.18 14.77
CA ASP A 101 -15.96 16.70 14.20
C ASP A 101 -15.61 15.24 14.57
N TRP A 102 -16.44 14.51 15.32
CA TRP A 102 -16.14 13.12 15.70
C TRP A 102 -15.99 12.22 14.46
N ILE A 103 -14.82 11.61 14.30
CA ILE A 103 -14.49 10.82 13.12
C ILE A 103 -14.96 9.39 13.28
N GLY A 104 -14.58 8.72 14.36
CA GLY A 104 -14.84 7.31 14.62
C GLY A 104 -14.09 6.35 13.67
N ALA A 105 -14.51 5.09 13.69
CA ALA A 105 -13.90 3.99 12.93
C ALA A 105 -14.31 3.98 11.44
N THR A 106 -13.78 4.93 10.67
CA THR A 106 -14.13 5.11 9.24
C THR A 106 -13.32 4.27 8.27
N THR A 107 -12.23 3.64 8.70
CA THR A 107 -11.26 2.96 7.80
C THR A 107 -10.71 1.66 8.39
N ARG A 108 -10.24 0.78 7.50
CA ARG A 108 -9.53 -0.46 7.86
C ARG A 108 -8.01 -0.30 7.89
N ASN A 109 -7.48 0.85 7.46
CA ASN A 109 -6.05 1.14 7.54
C ASN A 109 -5.68 1.39 9.03
N PRO A 110 -4.77 0.59 9.64
CA PRO A 110 -4.48 0.72 11.07
C PRO A 110 -3.93 2.09 11.48
N GLN A 111 -3.10 2.71 10.65
CA GLN A 111 -2.50 4.02 10.91
C GLN A 111 -3.55 5.14 10.88
N LEU A 112 -4.44 5.13 9.88
CA LEU A 112 -5.52 6.10 9.78
C LEU A 112 -6.60 5.88 10.84
N LEU A 113 -6.89 4.63 11.22
CA LEU A 113 -7.80 4.32 12.32
C LEU A 113 -7.21 4.82 13.66
N LEU A 114 -5.92 4.58 13.93
CA LEU A 114 -5.25 5.12 15.12
C LEU A 114 -5.25 6.66 15.14
N ARG A 115 -5.01 7.30 13.99
CA ARG A 115 -5.11 8.76 13.82
C ARG A 115 -6.50 9.28 14.20
N ASN A 116 -7.56 8.62 13.75
CA ASN A 116 -8.94 9.01 14.05
C ASN A 116 -9.26 8.84 15.54
N ILE A 117 -8.93 7.69 16.14
CA ILE A 117 -9.06 7.47 17.59
C ILE A 117 -8.34 8.56 18.39
N ARG A 118 -7.14 8.95 17.94
CA ARG A 118 -6.34 10.00 18.59
C ARG A 118 -7.00 11.38 18.48
N HIS A 119 -7.58 11.72 17.32
CA HIS A 119 -8.36 12.95 17.13
C HIS A 119 -9.57 12.97 18.08
N ASP A 120 -10.37 11.92 18.06
CA ASP A 120 -11.57 11.75 18.89
C ASP A 120 -11.25 11.81 20.41
N LEU A 121 -10.12 11.23 20.82
CA LEU A 121 -9.60 11.32 22.18
C LEU A 121 -9.17 12.76 22.55
N GLU A 122 -8.54 13.50 21.62
CA GLU A 122 -8.20 14.90 21.82
C GLU A 122 -9.46 15.79 21.90
N LEU A 123 -10.51 15.52 21.12
CA LEU A 123 -11.82 16.19 21.27
C LEU A 123 -12.43 15.92 22.65
N THR A 124 -12.45 14.66 23.10
CA THR A 124 -12.93 14.27 24.43
C THR A 124 -12.15 14.98 25.54
N ALA A 125 -10.83 15.05 25.42
CA ALA A 125 -9.97 15.75 26.35
C ALA A 125 -10.19 17.28 26.31
N SER A 126 -10.40 17.89 25.14
CA SER A 126 -10.70 19.32 25.02
C SER A 126 -12.05 19.69 25.64
N ALA A 127 -13.07 18.86 25.48
CA ALA A 127 -14.35 19.03 26.15
C ALA A 127 -14.25 18.91 27.69
N PHE A 128 -13.35 18.06 28.20
CA PHE A 128 -13.15 17.87 29.64
C PHE A 128 -12.29 18.97 30.28
N TYR A 129 -11.12 19.29 29.71
CA TYR A 129 -10.19 20.29 30.23
C TYR A 129 -10.54 21.73 29.85
N GLN A 130 -11.55 21.92 29.00
CA GLN A 130 -11.88 23.16 28.30
C GLN A 130 -10.81 23.52 27.25
N GLU A 131 -11.23 24.19 26.17
CA GLU A 131 -10.31 24.64 25.12
C GLU A 131 -9.35 25.70 25.66
N GLY A 132 -8.07 25.59 25.31
CA GLY A 132 -7.07 26.60 25.63
C GLY A 132 -5.76 26.03 26.19
N ASP A 133 -5.71 25.73 27.50
CA ASP A 133 -4.42 25.92 28.20
C ASP A 133 -4.14 25.04 29.46
N SER A 134 -4.70 23.82 29.58
CA SER A 134 -4.34 22.93 30.71
C SER A 134 -4.38 21.42 30.46
N ARG A 135 -3.75 20.93 29.38
CA ARG A 135 -3.35 19.51 29.36
C ARG A 135 -2.34 19.26 30.51
N PRO A 136 -2.57 18.29 31.42
CA PRO A 136 -1.65 18.02 32.52
C PRO A 136 -0.34 17.41 32.01
N GLN A 137 0.72 17.43 32.82
CA GLN A 137 2.06 17.02 32.40
C GLN A 137 2.14 15.53 31.99
N GLU A 138 1.23 14.71 32.50
CA GLU A 138 1.08 13.29 32.18
C GLU A 138 0.46 13.05 30.79
N TRP A 139 -0.19 14.05 30.19
CA TRP A 139 -0.77 13.96 28.84
C TRP A 139 0.35 13.96 27.79
N ARG A 140 0.48 12.86 27.05
CA ARG A 140 1.54 12.70 26.05
C ARG A 140 1.24 13.51 24.78
N GLY A 141 -0.03 13.63 24.44
CA GLY A 141 -0.47 14.40 23.27
C GLY A 141 -0.21 13.68 21.95
N SER A 142 -0.40 14.43 20.86
CA SER A 142 0.04 14.06 19.52
C SER A 142 0.37 15.35 18.74
N ALA A 143 0.83 15.22 17.50
CA ALA A 143 1.10 16.36 16.62
C ALA A 143 -0.18 17.21 16.44
N LEU A 144 -0.04 18.54 16.36
CA LEU A 144 -1.21 19.44 16.40
C LEU A 144 -2.16 19.27 15.21
N ILE A 145 -1.67 18.77 14.07
CA ILE A 145 -2.49 18.43 12.90
C ILE A 145 -3.60 17.43 13.23
N ILE A 146 -3.39 16.55 14.23
CA ILE A 146 -4.38 15.56 14.69
C ILE A 146 -5.57 16.23 15.39
N ARG A 147 -5.49 17.51 15.78
CA ARG A 147 -6.61 18.27 16.35
C ARG A 147 -7.45 19.02 15.29
N CYS A 148 -6.93 19.15 14.07
CA CYS A 148 -7.62 19.88 13.00
C CYS A 148 -8.71 19.02 12.33
N SER A 149 -9.54 19.64 11.47
CA SER A 149 -10.62 18.96 10.76
C SER A 149 -10.12 17.69 10.04
N ARG A 150 -10.96 16.67 9.99
CA ARG A 150 -10.69 15.43 9.23
C ARG A 150 -10.34 15.75 7.77
N SER A 151 -11.00 16.74 7.20
CA SER A 151 -10.78 17.20 5.82
C SER A 151 -9.38 17.78 5.63
N LEU A 152 -8.89 18.60 6.56
CA LEU A 152 -7.52 19.15 6.53
C LEU A 152 -6.47 18.04 6.73
N GLN A 153 -6.71 17.11 7.66
CA GLN A 153 -5.83 15.96 7.88
C GLN A 153 -5.68 15.10 6.62
N ASN A 154 -6.79 14.83 5.93
CA ASN A 154 -6.79 14.07 4.67
C ASN A 154 -6.24 14.88 3.49
N LEU A 155 -6.45 16.20 3.45
CA LEU A 155 -5.85 17.06 2.42
C LEU A 155 -4.32 17.02 2.50
N TRP A 156 -3.75 17.11 3.70
CA TRP A 156 -2.29 16.99 3.89
C TRP A 156 -1.74 15.59 3.63
N LEU A 157 -2.51 14.54 3.93
CA LEU A 157 -2.19 13.17 3.51
C LEU A 157 -2.08 13.08 1.98
N MET A 158 -3.05 13.62 1.25
CA MET A 158 -3.06 13.65 -0.22
C MET A 158 -1.92 14.50 -0.79
N LEU A 159 -1.67 15.70 -0.24
CA LEU A 159 -0.57 16.58 -0.65
C LEU A 159 0.80 15.92 -0.45
N GLY A 160 0.98 15.21 0.67
CA GLY A 160 2.19 14.43 0.93
C GLY A 160 2.36 13.24 -0.01
N GLN A 161 1.29 12.49 -0.27
CA GLN A 161 1.32 11.28 -1.10
C GLN A 161 1.51 11.57 -2.59
N PHE A 162 0.73 12.50 -3.16
CA PHE A 162 0.66 12.71 -4.61
C PHE A 162 1.53 13.87 -5.11
N TYR A 163 1.88 14.82 -4.24
CA TYR A 163 2.61 16.04 -4.61
C TYR A 163 3.91 16.23 -3.81
N ASN A 164 4.25 15.29 -2.91
CA ASN A 164 5.43 15.35 -2.02
C ASN A 164 5.52 16.66 -1.20
N THR A 165 4.37 17.26 -0.89
CA THR A 165 4.27 18.54 -0.16
C THR A 165 3.96 18.27 1.31
N ARG A 166 4.65 18.97 2.22
CA ARG A 166 4.53 18.78 3.67
C ARG A 166 4.32 20.12 4.38
N PRO A 167 3.65 20.14 5.55
CA PRO A 167 3.48 21.36 6.33
C PRO A 167 4.82 22.00 6.72
N ALA A 168 4.88 23.31 6.58
CA ALA A 168 5.94 24.20 7.07
C ALA A 168 5.46 25.07 8.24
N THR A 169 4.14 25.19 8.47
CA THR A 169 3.55 25.87 9.62
C THR A 169 4.08 25.28 10.93
N PRO A 170 4.71 26.08 11.81
CA PRO A 170 5.24 25.59 13.07
C PRO A 170 4.12 25.33 14.07
N GLU A 171 4.25 24.28 14.89
CA GLU A 171 3.27 23.93 15.94
C GLU A 171 3.11 25.02 17.02
N SER A 172 3.98 26.03 17.06
CA SER A 172 3.83 27.21 17.94
C SER A 172 2.91 28.30 17.36
N ALA A 173 2.22 28.06 16.24
CA ALA A 173 1.25 29.00 15.68
C ALA A 173 0.01 29.10 16.60
N LEU A 174 -0.43 30.33 16.88
CA LEU A 174 -1.54 30.61 17.81
C LEU A 174 -2.87 29.94 17.38
N ASP A 175 -3.12 29.93 16.07
CA ASP A 175 -4.23 29.23 15.43
C ASP A 175 -3.61 28.29 14.37
N TYR A 176 -3.11 27.15 14.87
CA TYR A 176 -2.35 26.20 14.06
C TYR A 176 -3.16 25.64 12.89
N CYS A 177 -4.42 25.27 13.12
CA CYS A 177 -5.26 24.67 12.08
C CYS A 177 -5.60 25.66 10.97
N ARG A 178 -5.99 26.90 11.30
CA ARG A 178 -6.26 27.94 10.29
C ARG A 178 -5.01 28.34 9.50
N ALA A 179 -3.86 28.43 10.16
CA ALA A 179 -2.58 28.68 9.47
C ALA A 179 -2.25 27.53 8.50
N LEU A 180 -2.49 26.28 8.93
CA LEU A 180 -2.28 25.07 8.15
C LEU A 180 -3.28 24.92 6.98
N GLU A 181 -4.51 25.43 7.10
CA GLU A 181 -5.48 25.55 6.01
C GLU A 181 -5.02 26.56 4.95
N GLN A 182 -4.56 27.74 5.36
CA GLN A 182 -4.01 28.76 4.47
C GLN A 182 -2.75 28.27 3.73
N GLU A 183 -1.93 27.47 4.40
CA GLU A 183 -0.80 26.80 3.76
C GLU A 183 -1.26 25.73 2.75
N ALA A 184 -2.27 24.93 3.10
CA ALA A 184 -2.85 23.92 2.20
C ALA A 184 -3.48 24.56 0.96
N ASP A 185 -4.17 25.70 1.10
CA ASP A 185 -4.69 26.51 0.00
C ASP A 185 -3.59 26.88 -1.01
N ALA A 186 -2.49 27.44 -0.51
CA ALA A 186 -1.36 27.82 -1.35
C ALA A 186 -0.68 26.59 -1.99
N ALA A 187 -0.54 25.49 -1.25
CA ALA A 187 -0.01 24.23 -1.77
C ALA A 187 -0.87 23.66 -2.90
N VAL A 188 -2.19 23.65 -2.74
CA VAL A 188 -3.18 23.18 -3.74
C VAL A 188 -3.17 24.07 -4.98
N ALA A 189 -3.17 25.40 -4.81
CA ALA A 189 -3.08 26.34 -5.91
C ALA A 189 -1.81 26.09 -6.77
N ASN A 190 -0.65 26.02 -6.11
CA ASN A 190 0.63 25.78 -6.78
C ASN A 190 0.71 24.39 -7.44
N ALA A 191 0.21 23.34 -6.79
CA ALA A 191 0.36 21.96 -7.23
C ALA A 191 -0.63 21.54 -8.34
N ILE A 192 -1.84 22.12 -8.36
CA ILE A 192 -2.89 21.77 -9.34
C ILE A 192 -2.93 22.77 -10.51
N PHE A 193 -2.77 24.07 -10.22
CA PHE A 193 -2.98 25.12 -11.24
C PHE A 193 -1.66 25.74 -11.74
N GLY A 194 -0.55 25.55 -11.02
CA GLY A 194 0.79 25.89 -11.48
C GLY A 194 1.06 27.39 -11.63
N ALA A 195 2.23 27.72 -12.18
CA ALA A 195 2.59 29.11 -12.49
C ALA A 195 1.90 29.65 -13.76
N ASP A 196 1.44 28.76 -14.64
CA ASP A 196 0.74 29.06 -15.89
C ASP A 196 -0.79 28.99 -15.69
N GLU A 197 -1.33 29.64 -14.65
CA GLU A 197 -2.79 29.75 -14.43
C GLU A 197 -3.48 30.19 -15.74
N PRO A 198 -4.59 29.54 -16.17
CA PRO A 198 -5.41 30.01 -17.29
C PRO A 198 -6.22 31.26 -16.87
N GLN A 199 -5.52 32.37 -16.67
CA GLN A 199 -6.06 33.61 -16.12
C GLN A 199 -7.34 34.14 -16.79
N PRO A 200 -7.54 34.04 -18.13
CA PRO A 200 -8.78 34.48 -18.75
C PRO A 200 -10.02 33.79 -18.17
N ALA A 201 -9.96 32.47 -17.95
CA ALA A 201 -11.08 31.71 -17.41
C ALA A 201 -11.41 32.09 -15.96
N PHE A 202 -10.41 32.41 -15.14
CA PHE A 202 -10.63 32.90 -13.78
C PHE A 202 -11.16 34.34 -13.76
N ARG A 203 -10.75 35.20 -14.70
CA ARG A 203 -11.35 36.55 -14.87
C ARG A 203 -12.83 36.48 -15.25
N ASP A 204 -13.21 35.60 -16.18
CA ASP A 204 -14.61 35.38 -16.56
C ASP A 204 -15.46 34.93 -15.35
N LEU A 205 -14.94 34.02 -14.52
CA LEU A 205 -15.62 33.56 -13.31
C LEU A 205 -15.72 34.66 -12.23
N ILE A 206 -14.68 35.47 -12.03
CA ILE A 206 -14.72 36.63 -11.13
C ILE A 206 -15.73 37.67 -11.63
N TRP A 207 -15.81 37.90 -12.95
CA TRP A 207 -16.81 38.79 -13.54
C TRP A 207 -18.25 38.24 -13.41
N ALA A 208 -18.43 36.91 -13.40
CA ALA A 208 -19.72 36.31 -13.03
C ALA A 208 -20.09 36.57 -11.55
N ILE A 209 -19.12 36.61 -10.62
CA ILE A 209 -19.36 37.03 -9.23
C ILE A 209 -19.82 38.48 -9.16
N ARG A 210 -19.19 39.39 -9.93
CA ARG A 210 -19.67 40.78 -10.06
C ARG A 210 -21.13 40.83 -10.50
N GLY A 211 -21.51 40.04 -11.50
CA GLY A 211 -22.89 39.93 -11.96
C GLY A 211 -23.85 39.48 -10.86
N ASP A 212 -23.47 38.44 -10.11
CA ASP A 212 -24.27 37.92 -9.00
C ASP A 212 -24.40 38.92 -7.84
N LEU A 213 -23.33 39.67 -7.54
CA LEU A 213 -23.33 40.69 -6.50
C LEU A 213 -24.25 41.87 -6.85
N GLU A 214 -24.33 42.26 -8.12
CA GLU A 214 -25.31 43.25 -8.60
C GLU A 214 -26.74 42.72 -8.48
N ARG A 215 -27.00 41.46 -8.86
CA ARG A 215 -28.32 40.82 -8.74
C ARG A 215 -28.79 40.72 -7.29
N LEU A 216 -27.89 40.35 -6.38
CA LEU A 216 -28.19 40.27 -4.94
C LEU A 216 -28.53 41.66 -4.38
N ALA A 217 -27.76 42.69 -4.75
CA ALA A 217 -28.05 44.06 -4.37
C ALA A 217 -29.39 44.55 -4.95
N ASP A 218 -29.70 44.28 -6.22
CA ASP A 218 -30.98 44.67 -6.83
C ASP A 218 -32.19 43.98 -6.19
N GLU A 219 -32.08 42.70 -5.84
CA GLU A 219 -33.15 41.93 -5.19
C GLU A 219 -33.39 42.38 -3.74
N ARG A 220 -32.32 42.74 -3.00
CA ARG A 220 -32.39 43.08 -1.56
C ARG A 220 -32.60 44.56 -1.27
N LEU A 221 -32.02 45.46 -2.08
CA LEU A 221 -32.06 46.92 -1.89
C LEU A 221 -32.95 47.63 -2.91
N GLY A 222 -33.35 46.94 -3.98
CA GLY A 222 -34.10 47.50 -5.11
C GLY A 222 -33.19 47.88 -6.29
N LEU A 223 -33.78 47.90 -7.48
CA LEU A 223 -33.07 48.12 -8.75
C LEU A 223 -32.23 49.42 -8.76
N ASN A 224 -30.93 49.28 -9.03
CA ASN A 224 -29.91 50.34 -9.01
C ASN A 224 -29.74 51.06 -7.67
N ASN A 225 -30.30 50.56 -6.57
CA ASN A 225 -30.01 51.07 -5.23
C ASN A 225 -28.76 50.37 -4.68
N ARG A 226 -27.76 51.13 -4.20
CA ARG A 226 -26.48 50.59 -3.74
C ARG A 226 -26.06 51.22 -2.42
N PRO A 227 -25.30 50.50 -1.57
CA PRO A 227 -24.71 51.06 -0.36
C PRO A 227 -23.81 52.28 -0.65
N SER A 228 -23.57 53.10 0.38
CA SER A 228 -22.52 54.12 0.32
C SER A 228 -21.16 53.49 0.07
N SER A 229 -20.29 54.16 -0.70
CA SER A 229 -18.94 53.70 -1.07
C SER A 229 -18.86 52.54 -2.07
N TRP A 230 -20.00 52.12 -2.66
CA TRP A 230 -20.00 51.15 -3.76
C TRP A 230 -19.15 51.60 -4.95
N ILE A 231 -18.19 50.76 -5.34
CA ILE A 231 -17.24 51.00 -6.43
C ILE A 231 -17.91 50.67 -7.77
N GLY A 232 -18.60 49.53 -7.86
CA GLY A 232 -19.33 49.13 -9.06
C GLY A 232 -18.44 48.86 -10.28
N ASN A 233 -17.18 48.44 -10.08
CA ASN A 233 -16.28 48.11 -11.19
C ASN A 233 -16.85 46.93 -12.01
N ARG A 234 -16.93 47.10 -13.33
CA ARG A 234 -17.46 46.11 -14.29
C ARG A 234 -16.50 45.82 -15.46
N ASP A 235 -15.29 46.39 -15.42
CA ASP A 235 -14.24 46.15 -16.43
C ASP A 235 -13.51 44.84 -16.13
N ILE A 236 -13.66 43.86 -17.03
CA ILE A 236 -13.05 42.54 -16.91
C ILE A 236 -11.51 42.58 -17.02
N GLU A 237 -10.96 43.61 -17.65
CA GLU A 237 -9.51 43.78 -17.78
C GLU A 237 -8.89 44.59 -16.62
N SER A 238 -9.71 45.10 -15.70
CA SER A 238 -9.19 45.86 -14.56
C SER A 238 -8.35 44.98 -13.63
N PRO A 239 -7.10 45.37 -13.30
CA PRO A 239 -6.26 44.64 -12.36
C PRO A 239 -6.81 44.67 -10.92
N THR A 240 -7.76 45.57 -10.61
CA THR A 240 -8.41 45.68 -9.30
C THR A 240 -9.77 44.99 -9.24
N LEU A 241 -10.23 44.32 -10.30
CA LEU A 241 -11.60 43.76 -10.37
C LEU A 241 -11.94 42.88 -9.14
N ALA A 242 -11.03 41.99 -8.74
CA ALA A 242 -11.25 41.11 -7.58
C ALA A 242 -11.32 41.90 -6.25
N SER A 243 -10.44 42.89 -6.04
CA SER A 243 -10.47 43.74 -4.84
C SER A 243 -11.68 44.66 -4.80
N ASP A 244 -12.13 45.17 -5.94
CA ASP A 244 -13.29 46.04 -6.01
C ASP A 244 -14.59 45.26 -5.75
N ILE A 245 -14.68 44.02 -6.23
CA ILE A 245 -15.77 43.09 -5.89
C ILE A 245 -15.74 42.73 -4.41
N TYR A 246 -14.56 42.49 -3.82
CA TYR A 246 -14.40 42.23 -2.39
C TYR A 246 -14.94 43.41 -1.55
N PHE A 247 -14.52 44.64 -1.82
CA PHE A 247 -15.00 45.81 -1.10
C PHE A 247 -16.51 46.03 -1.26
N ASP A 248 -17.06 45.83 -2.46
CA ASP A 248 -18.51 45.90 -2.69
C ASP A 248 -19.27 44.77 -1.96
N LEU A 249 -18.69 43.56 -1.84
CA LEU A 249 -19.28 42.43 -1.13
C LEU A 249 -19.35 42.69 0.39
N GLU A 250 -18.25 43.15 0.99
CA GLU A 250 -18.21 43.56 2.41
C GLU A 250 -19.21 44.69 2.68
N THR A 251 -19.25 45.71 1.81
CA THR A 251 -20.20 46.83 1.95
C THR A 251 -21.66 46.39 1.78
N LEU A 252 -21.93 45.36 0.96
CA LEU A 252 -23.27 44.76 0.87
C LEU A 252 -23.62 43.95 2.12
N ALA A 253 -22.67 43.20 2.68
CA ALA A 253 -22.87 42.46 3.92
C ALA A 253 -23.22 43.42 5.07
N ASP A 254 -22.47 44.51 5.24
CA ASP A 254 -22.76 45.55 6.23
C ASP A 254 -24.17 46.16 6.07
N ALA A 255 -24.60 46.38 4.82
CA ALA A 255 -25.91 46.95 4.51
C ALA A 255 -27.08 45.98 4.72
N LEU A 256 -26.85 44.67 4.69
CA LEU A 256 -27.89 43.63 4.77
C LEU A 256 -27.97 42.90 6.11
N LEU A 257 -26.83 42.71 6.78
CA LEU A 257 -26.72 41.97 8.05
C LEU A 257 -26.46 42.91 9.23
N GLY A 258 -25.69 43.98 9.02
CA GLY A 258 -25.21 44.90 10.06
C GLY A 258 -23.70 45.09 9.95
N LEU A 259 -23.20 46.20 10.49
CA LEU A 259 -21.77 46.52 10.47
C LEU A 259 -20.95 45.42 11.16
N ASP A 260 -19.96 44.88 10.44
CA ASP A 260 -19.08 43.77 10.87
C ASP A 260 -19.83 42.44 11.19
N GLU A 261 -21.14 42.35 10.95
CA GLU A 261 -21.92 41.11 11.08
C GLU A 261 -21.72 40.25 9.83
N ARG A 262 -21.26 39.01 10.00
CA ARG A 262 -20.95 38.09 8.90
C ARG A 262 -21.54 36.69 9.14
N PRO A 263 -21.90 35.94 8.09
CA PRO A 263 -22.26 34.53 8.20
C PRO A 263 -21.12 33.70 8.82
N GLU A 264 -21.48 32.56 9.41
CA GLU A 264 -20.53 31.54 9.82
C GLU A 264 -19.68 31.08 8.61
N ASN A 265 -18.39 30.81 8.84
CA ASN A 265 -17.38 30.46 7.83
C ASN A 265 -17.06 31.54 6.78
N TRP A 266 -17.50 32.79 6.96
CA TRP A 266 -17.06 33.91 6.12
C TRP A 266 -15.53 34.02 6.08
N ILE A 267 -14.96 34.03 4.87
CA ILE A 267 -13.52 34.06 4.67
C ILE A 267 -13.01 35.48 4.87
N GLY A 268 -13.66 36.48 4.24
CA GLY A 268 -13.38 37.90 4.48
C GLY A 268 -11.98 38.35 4.04
N PHE A 269 -11.36 37.65 3.08
CA PHE A 269 -10.15 38.10 2.41
C PHE A 269 -9.96 37.47 1.03
N ILE A 270 -9.18 38.14 0.19
CA ILE A 270 -8.74 37.65 -1.12
C ILE A 270 -7.22 37.54 -1.20
N ASN A 271 -6.73 36.71 -2.11
CA ASN A 271 -5.30 36.51 -2.40
C ASN A 271 -4.97 37.08 -3.80
N ASN A 272 -3.67 37.18 -4.13
CA ASN A 272 -3.20 37.59 -5.45
C ASN A 272 -3.36 36.49 -6.52
N SER A 273 -3.51 35.21 -6.14
CA SER A 273 -3.92 34.14 -7.08
C SER A 273 -5.39 34.35 -7.46
N LEU A 274 -5.67 34.36 -8.77
CA LEU A 274 -7.03 34.53 -9.28
C LEU A 274 -7.91 33.32 -8.97
N TYR A 275 -7.32 32.12 -8.88
CA TYR A 275 -8.02 30.92 -8.41
C TYR A 275 -8.54 31.10 -6.97
N ILE A 276 -7.67 31.48 -6.03
CA ILE A 276 -8.06 31.66 -4.62
C ILE A 276 -9.03 32.84 -4.47
N ALA A 277 -8.78 33.97 -5.16
CA ALA A 277 -9.66 35.13 -5.12
C ALA A 277 -11.08 34.81 -5.63
N ASN A 278 -11.19 34.11 -6.76
CA ASN A 278 -12.46 33.62 -7.30
C ASN A 278 -13.18 32.73 -6.28
N ARG A 279 -12.50 31.69 -5.78
CA ARG A 279 -13.06 30.72 -4.84
C ARG A 279 -13.57 31.40 -3.56
N ASN A 280 -12.77 32.29 -2.96
CA ASN A 280 -13.16 33.00 -1.74
C ASN A 280 -14.34 33.94 -1.96
N LEU A 281 -14.28 34.80 -2.99
CA LEU A 281 -15.39 35.71 -3.33
C LEU A 281 -16.68 34.96 -3.67
N ARG A 282 -16.55 33.82 -4.33
CA ARG A 282 -17.68 32.95 -4.68
C ARG A 282 -18.21 32.22 -3.45
N HIS A 283 -17.39 31.86 -2.48
CA HIS A 283 -17.86 31.30 -1.21
C HIS A 283 -18.66 32.34 -0.42
N ASP A 284 -18.05 33.49 -0.15
CA ASP A 284 -18.62 34.55 0.69
C ASP A 284 -19.93 35.09 0.07
N ILE A 285 -20.03 35.29 -1.24
CA ILE A 285 -21.30 35.72 -1.86
C ILE A 285 -22.42 34.67 -1.75
N GLU A 286 -22.10 33.37 -1.79
CA GLU A 286 -23.09 32.30 -1.65
C GLU A 286 -23.56 32.18 -0.19
N LEU A 287 -22.67 32.43 0.79
CA LEU A 287 -23.03 32.58 2.20
C LEU A 287 -23.93 33.80 2.43
N LEU A 288 -23.59 34.97 1.86
CA LEU A 288 -24.43 36.16 1.95
C LEU A 288 -25.81 35.94 1.32
N ALA A 289 -25.87 35.26 0.18
CA ALA A 289 -27.13 34.89 -0.46
C ALA A 289 -27.95 33.94 0.45
N ASN A 290 -27.32 32.91 1.03
CA ASN A 290 -27.98 32.00 1.98
C ASN A 290 -28.53 32.74 3.22
N ALA A 291 -27.78 33.68 3.78
CA ALA A 291 -28.17 34.43 4.98
C ALA A 291 -29.29 35.47 4.72
N THR A 292 -29.35 36.03 3.51
CA THR A 292 -30.24 37.17 3.19
C THR A 292 -31.46 36.81 2.33
N GLN A 293 -31.47 35.67 1.65
CA GLN A 293 -32.57 35.23 0.79
C GLN A 293 -33.53 34.25 1.49
N PRO A 294 -34.86 34.45 1.39
CA PRO A 294 -35.84 33.55 1.98
C PRO A 294 -35.68 32.10 1.47
N GLY A 295 -35.39 31.16 2.38
CA GLY A 295 -35.24 29.74 2.05
C GLY A 295 -34.04 29.42 1.17
N GLY A 296 -33.03 30.29 1.11
CA GLY A 296 -31.80 30.07 0.33
C GLY A 296 -32.00 30.14 -1.20
N THR A 297 -33.11 30.69 -1.69
CA THR A 297 -33.33 30.85 -3.13
C THR A 297 -32.32 31.85 -3.73
N ARG A 298 -31.89 31.60 -4.98
CA ARG A 298 -31.00 32.51 -5.70
C ARG A 298 -31.79 33.51 -6.56
N PRO A 299 -31.31 34.76 -6.72
CA PRO A 299 -31.88 35.72 -7.67
C PRO A 299 -31.97 35.18 -9.10
N ASN A 300 -32.89 35.74 -9.90
CA ASN A 300 -33.03 35.34 -11.30
C ASN A 300 -31.75 35.63 -12.10
N GLY A 301 -31.28 34.64 -12.88
CA GLY A 301 -30.05 34.75 -13.66
C GLY A 301 -28.76 34.59 -12.84
N TRP A 302 -28.84 34.05 -11.62
CA TRP A 302 -27.66 33.70 -10.82
C TRP A 302 -26.72 32.76 -11.58
N GLN A 303 -25.42 33.03 -11.52
CA GLN A 303 -24.39 32.29 -12.28
C GLN A 303 -23.64 31.26 -11.42
N GLY A 304 -23.71 31.33 -10.09
CA GLY A 304 -23.18 30.31 -9.19
C GLY A 304 -24.04 29.05 -9.19
N THR A 305 -23.67 28.06 -10.00
CA THR A 305 -24.40 26.79 -10.13
C THR A 305 -23.75 25.60 -9.43
N ASP A 306 -22.49 25.72 -9.01
CA ASP A 306 -21.74 24.64 -8.36
C ASP A 306 -21.96 24.69 -6.83
N PRO A 307 -22.62 23.67 -6.22
CA PRO A 307 -22.84 23.63 -4.77
C PRO A 307 -21.53 23.54 -3.97
N LEU A 308 -20.43 23.07 -4.57
CA LEU A 308 -19.12 22.97 -3.92
C LEU A 308 -18.61 24.32 -3.41
N MET A 309 -18.99 25.41 -4.08
CA MET A 309 -18.58 26.75 -3.70
C MET A 309 -19.12 27.21 -2.34
N GLN A 310 -20.21 26.61 -1.85
CA GLN A 310 -20.76 26.90 -0.51
C GLN A 310 -19.97 26.22 0.62
N CYS A 311 -18.99 25.37 0.30
CA CYS A 311 -18.23 24.59 1.27
C CYS A 311 -16.94 25.30 1.68
N THR A 312 -16.40 24.97 2.85
CA THR A 312 -15.16 25.59 3.36
C THR A 312 -13.96 25.33 2.44
N PRO A 313 -12.93 26.20 2.42
CA PRO A 313 -11.75 26.05 1.56
C PRO A 313 -11.08 24.67 1.61
N ASP A 314 -10.92 24.09 2.80
CA ASP A 314 -10.34 22.77 3.02
C ASP A 314 -11.17 21.64 2.38
N GLN A 315 -12.51 21.71 2.51
CA GLN A 315 -13.45 20.79 1.86
C GLN A 315 -13.38 20.91 0.33
N GLN A 316 -13.41 22.14 -0.20
CA GLN A 316 -13.29 22.39 -1.64
C GLN A 316 -11.99 21.83 -2.22
N ASN A 317 -10.87 22.09 -1.54
CA ASN A 317 -9.55 21.59 -1.91
C ASN A 317 -9.47 20.07 -1.85
N LEU A 318 -9.93 19.46 -0.76
CA LEU A 318 -9.94 18.00 -0.60
C LEU A 318 -10.75 17.33 -1.70
N ILE A 319 -11.97 17.82 -1.96
CA ILE A 319 -12.83 17.31 -3.03
C ILE A 319 -12.15 17.47 -4.39
N ARG A 320 -11.51 18.61 -4.66
CA ARG A 320 -10.79 18.86 -5.92
C ARG A 320 -9.59 17.94 -6.12
N VAL A 321 -8.77 17.75 -5.09
CA VAL A 321 -7.62 16.82 -5.12
C VAL A 321 -8.12 15.38 -5.28
N ALA A 322 -9.16 14.98 -4.55
CA ALA A 322 -9.75 13.65 -4.64
C ALA A 322 -10.36 13.38 -6.03
N GLN A 323 -11.01 14.35 -6.66
CA GLN A 323 -11.53 14.25 -8.04
C GLN A 323 -10.43 14.04 -9.09
N ILE A 324 -9.25 14.62 -8.88
CA ILE A 324 -8.12 14.47 -9.81
C ILE A 324 -7.44 13.11 -9.64
N GLN A 325 -7.27 12.65 -8.39
CA GLN A 325 -6.55 11.40 -8.09
C GLN A 325 -7.44 10.16 -8.15
N TYR A 326 -8.75 10.29 -7.92
CA TYR A 326 -9.71 9.19 -7.91
C TYR A 326 -10.86 9.44 -8.89
N SER A 327 -10.85 8.69 -9.99
CA SER A 327 -11.81 8.82 -11.11
C SER A 327 -13.28 8.56 -10.77
N ASN A 328 -13.57 7.97 -9.61
CA ASN A 328 -14.89 7.44 -9.24
C ASN A 328 -15.52 8.13 -8.02
N ILE A 329 -15.05 9.32 -7.60
CA ILE A 329 -15.73 10.07 -6.53
C ILE A 329 -17.10 10.59 -7.01
N VAL A 330 -18.17 10.03 -6.48
CA VAL A 330 -19.54 10.47 -6.74
C VAL A 330 -19.95 11.47 -5.66
N LEU A 331 -20.12 12.74 -6.06
CA LEU A 331 -20.65 13.77 -5.17
C LEU A 331 -22.19 13.66 -5.02
N PRO A 332 -22.74 14.08 -3.88
CA PRO A 332 -24.19 14.13 -3.66
C PRO A 332 -24.86 15.15 -4.60
N GLY A 333 -26.19 15.03 -4.75
CA GLY A 333 -26.99 16.08 -5.37
C GLY A 333 -27.04 17.34 -4.50
N ALA A 334 -27.25 18.49 -5.15
CA ALA A 334 -27.43 19.78 -4.47
C ALA A 334 -28.52 19.69 -3.38
N SER A 335 -28.15 19.99 -2.14
CA SER A 335 -29.00 19.87 -0.94
C SER A 335 -28.47 20.80 0.17
N PRO A 336 -29.27 21.13 1.20
CA PRO A 336 -28.79 21.97 2.32
C PRO A 336 -27.57 21.38 3.03
N ASP A 337 -27.50 20.05 3.13
CA ASP A 337 -26.39 19.30 3.72
C ASP A 337 -25.32 18.89 2.68
N PHE A 338 -25.25 19.55 1.52
CA PHE A 338 -24.35 19.17 0.43
C PHE A 338 -22.89 19.11 0.90
N CYS A 339 -22.40 20.12 1.61
CA CYS A 339 -20.99 20.21 2.01
C CYS A 339 -20.60 19.11 2.99
N ARG A 340 -21.44 18.82 3.99
CA ARG A 340 -21.22 17.69 4.92
C ARG A 340 -21.17 16.36 4.18
N GLN A 341 -22.09 16.12 3.25
CA GLN A 341 -22.13 14.89 2.45
C GLN A 341 -20.97 14.77 1.45
N ALA A 342 -20.58 15.87 0.79
CA ALA A 342 -19.50 15.90 -0.18
C ALA A 342 -18.13 15.74 0.50
N ALA A 343 -17.93 16.41 1.64
CA ALA A 343 -16.75 16.21 2.48
C ALA A 343 -16.70 14.77 3.03
N ALA A 344 -17.82 14.20 3.50
CA ALA A 344 -17.86 12.80 3.94
C ALA A 344 -17.51 11.83 2.80
N ALA A 345 -17.99 12.06 1.57
CA ALA A 345 -17.67 11.27 0.40
C ALA A 345 -16.17 11.36 0.04
N ALA A 346 -15.59 12.56 0.01
CA ALA A 346 -14.17 12.75 -0.27
C ALA A 346 -13.27 12.15 0.80
N ASN A 347 -13.55 12.41 2.08
CA ASN A 347 -12.80 11.83 3.21
C ASN A 347 -12.87 10.29 3.20
N ASN A 348 -14.03 9.70 2.89
CA ASN A 348 -14.16 8.25 2.76
C ASN A 348 -13.32 7.70 1.60
N VAL A 349 -13.31 8.37 0.44
CA VAL A 349 -12.47 7.98 -0.71
C VAL A 349 -10.97 8.15 -0.41
N VAL A 350 -10.54 9.11 0.40
CA VAL A 350 -9.12 9.23 0.79
C VAL A 350 -8.70 8.15 1.80
N GLU A 351 -9.55 7.83 2.78
CA GLU A 351 -9.21 6.88 3.86
C GLU A 351 -9.48 5.42 3.50
N ASN A 352 -10.39 5.19 2.56
CA ASN A 352 -10.68 3.92 1.91
C ASN A 352 -10.60 4.15 0.40
N PRO A 353 -9.38 4.38 -0.14
CA PRO A 353 -9.20 4.51 -1.57
C PRO A 353 -9.88 3.33 -2.25
N PRO A 354 -10.72 3.55 -3.28
CA PRO A 354 -11.27 2.45 -4.03
C PRO A 354 -10.11 1.58 -4.45
N VAL A 355 -10.26 0.26 -4.32
CA VAL A 355 -9.30 -0.67 -4.89
C VAL A 355 -9.34 -0.44 -6.40
N LEU A 356 -8.46 0.45 -6.87
CA LEU A 356 -8.06 0.53 -8.27
C LEU A 356 -7.71 -0.91 -8.61
N ASP A 357 -8.42 -1.46 -9.59
CA ASP A 357 -8.39 -2.89 -9.85
C ASP A 357 -6.92 -3.33 -9.92
N VAL A 358 -6.56 -4.29 -9.05
CA VAL A 358 -5.17 -4.55 -8.61
C VAL A 358 -4.26 -4.92 -9.80
N ALA A 359 -4.88 -5.21 -10.94
CA ALA A 359 -4.36 -5.27 -12.29
C ALA A 359 -3.83 -3.94 -12.92
N SER A 360 -3.61 -2.84 -12.16
CA SER A 360 -3.07 -1.59 -12.71
C SER A 360 -1.87 -1.01 -11.93
N ALA A 361 -2.06 -0.40 -10.75
CA ALA A 361 -0.96 0.20 -10.00
C ALA A 361 0.04 -0.84 -9.45
N THR A 362 -0.48 -1.93 -8.89
CA THR A 362 0.29 -3.13 -8.57
C THR A 362 0.71 -3.88 -9.81
N ALA A 363 -0.09 -3.94 -10.89
CA ALA A 363 0.39 -4.56 -12.13
C ALA A 363 1.61 -3.86 -12.74
N GLU A 364 1.70 -2.53 -12.80
CA GLU A 364 2.91 -1.86 -13.28
C GLU A 364 4.08 -2.01 -12.30
N GLY A 365 3.82 -1.90 -10.99
CA GLY A 365 4.82 -2.01 -9.93
C GLY A 365 5.33 -3.44 -9.64
N GLU A 366 4.54 -4.46 -9.94
CA GLU A 366 4.84 -5.89 -9.76
C GLU A 366 5.17 -6.59 -11.08
N SER A 367 4.60 -6.23 -12.24
CA SER A 367 4.98 -6.82 -13.54
C SER A 367 6.42 -6.48 -13.91
N ARG A 368 6.95 -5.32 -13.50
CA ARG A 368 8.38 -5.03 -13.62
C ARG A 368 9.26 -6.05 -12.88
N PHE A 369 8.74 -6.72 -11.84
CA PHE A 369 9.42 -7.77 -11.09
C PHE A 369 8.88 -9.18 -11.40
N LEU A 370 7.94 -9.31 -12.34
CA LEU A 370 7.65 -10.57 -12.99
C LEU A 370 8.73 -10.83 -14.04
N ALA A 371 9.20 -12.06 -14.08
CA ALA A 371 10.08 -12.54 -15.13
C ALA A 371 9.78 -14.02 -15.41
N GLU A 372 10.31 -14.48 -16.53
CA GLU A 372 10.21 -15.86 -16.98
C GLU A 372 11.55 -16.55 -16.74
N SER A 373 11.49 -17.80 -16.29
CA SER A 373 12.67 -18.67 -16.25
C SER A 373 13.17 -18.96 -17.66
N GLN A 374 14.49 -18.95 -17.81
CA GLN A 374 15.23 -19.44 -18.98
C GLN A 374 16.05 -20.67 -18.55
N TYR A 375 15.37 -21.66 -17.96
CA TYR A 375 15.97 -22.84 -17.31
C TYR A 375 16.80 -22.50 -16.06
N ALA A 376 16.25 -21.69 -15.15
CA ALA A 376 16.91 -21.30 -13.91
C ALA A 376 17.06 -22.45 -12.91
N PHE A 377 18.27 -22.65 -12.37
CA PHE A 377 18.54 -23.56 -11.26
C PHE A 377 17.99 -22.99 -9.94
N ALA A 378 17.16 -23.78 -9.24
CA ALA A 378 16.48 -23.39 -8.01
C ALA A 378 17.15 -23.97 -6.75
N TYR A 379 17.16 -23.19 -5.68
CA TYR A 379 17.74 -23.57 -4.38
C TYR A 379 16.87 -23.10 -3.20
N LEU A 380 16.92 -23.77 -2.05
CA LEU A 380 16.27 -23.29 -0.82
C LEU A 380 17.09 -22.26 -0.04
N ASP A 381 18.34 -21.99 -0.43
CA ASP A 381 19.20 -21.01 0.24
C ASP A 381 19.97 -20.12 -0.74
N ALA A 382 20.29 -18.90 -0.29
CA ALA A 382 21.00 -17.90 -1.08
C ALA A 382 22.48 -18.24 -1.36
N ALA A 383 23.03 -19.27 -0.71
CA ALA A 383 24.37 -19.80 -0.95
C ALA A 383 24.38 -21.01 -1.91
N ALA A 384 23.22 -21.36 -2.48
CA ALA A 384 23.03 -22.42 -3.48
C ALA A 384 23.47 -23.82 -3.00
N LEU A 385 23.25 -24.15 -1.71
CA LEU A 385 23.65 -25.42 -1.10
C LEU A 385 22.56 -26.51 -1.19
N GLN A 386 21.28 -26.13 -1.19
CA GLN A 386 20.13 -27.02 -1.21
C GLN A 386 19.40 -26.90 -2.55
N TYR A 387 19.86 -27.66 -3.55
CA TYR A 387 19.29 -27.66 -4.90
C TYR A 387 17.91 -28.31 -4.96
N MET A 388 16.98 -27.68 -5.69
CA MET A 388 15.58 -28.10 -5.82
C MET A 388 15.15 -28.43 -7.25
N GLY A 389 15.98 -28.30 -8.28
CA GLY A 389 15.60 -28.60 -9.66
C GLY A 389 15.84 -27.45 -10.64
N VAL A 390 15.53 -27.69 -11.91
CA VAL A 390 15.55 -26.66 -12.96
C VAL A 390 14.13 -26.16 -13.16
N MET A 391 13.91 -24.87 -12.92
CA MET A 391 12.64 -24.20 -13.19
C MET A 391 12.41 -24.14 -14.71
N PRO A 392 11.34 -24.73 -15.27
CA PRO A 392 11.13 -24.85 -16.71
C PRO A 392 11.13 -23.50 -17.44
N PHE A 393 11.54 -23.50 -18.71
CA PHE A 393 11.48 -22.30 -19.56
C PHE A 393 10.05 -21.74 -19.63
N GLY A 394 9.92 -20.41 -19.54
CA GLY A 394 8.63 -19.72 -19.56
C GLY A 394 7.83 -19.82 -18.25
N THR A 395 8.36 -20.47 -17.21
CA THR A 395 7.74 -20.42 -15.87
C THR A 395 7.81 -18.98 -15.37
N ILE A 396 6.64 -18.34 -15.24
CA ILE A 396 6.52 -16.99 -14.70
C ILE A 396 6.71 -17.04 -13.19
N PHE A 397 7.56 -16.17 -12.67
CA PHE A 397 7.77 -15.97 -11.24
C PHE A 397 7.81 -14.48 -10.90
N ARG A 398 7.58 -14.16 -9.62
CA ARG A 398 7.74 -12.82 -9.06
C ARG A 398 9.03 -12.77 -8.22
N ALA A 399 9.95 -11.88 -8.55
CA ALA A 399 11.10 -11.61 -7.68
C ALA A 399 10.70 -10.70 -6.51
N TRP A 400 11.33 -10.91 -5.36
CA TRP A 400 11.06 -10.15 -4.13
C TRP A 400 12.30 -9.48 -3.56
N TYR A 401 13.43 -10.21 -3.54
CA TYR A 401 14.66 -9.75 -2.89
C TYR A 401 15.87 -10.16 -3.72
N ARG A 402 16.92 -9.32 -3.73
CA ARG A 402 18.24 -9.68 -4.24
C ARG A 402 19.21 -9.99 -3.12
N ASN A 403 20.20 -10.83 -3.43
CA ASN A 403 21.33 -11.07 -2.55
C ASN A 403 22.27 -9.85 -2.48
N PHE A 404 23.12 -9.80 -1.46
CA PHE A 404 24.06 -8.71 -1.23
C PHE A 404 25.39 -8.92 -1.97
N GLY A 405 26.11 -7.83 -2.25
CA GLY A 405 27.43 -7.85 -2.90
C GLY A 405 27.36 -8.14 -4.41
N GLU A 406 28.34 -8.90 -4.92
CA GLU A 406 28.47 -9.26 -6.34
C GLU A 406 27.59 -10.45 -6.77
N SER A 407 26.70 -10.94 -5.89
CA SER A 407 25.84 -12.09 -6.18
C SER A 407 24.63 -11.69 -7.03
N THR A 408 24.39 -12.42 -8.14
CA THR A 408 23.19 -12.29 -8.98
C THR A 408 22.02 -13.16 -8.53
N MET A 409 22.10 -13.77 -7.33
CA MET A 409 21.00 -14.55 -6.75
C MET A 409 19.85 -13.65 -6.29
N MET A 410 18.62 -14.09 -6.51
CA MET A 410 17.39 -13.46 -6.05
C MET A 410 16.42 -14.49 -5.49
N PHE A 411 15.65 -14.08 -4.48
CA PHE A 411 14.51 -14.84 -3.97
C PHE A 411 13.27 -14.55 -4.81
N VAL A 412 12.62 -15.61 -5.27
CA VAL A 412 11.47 -15.58 -6.17
C VAL A 412 10.36 -16.50 -5.68
N SER A 413 9.11 -16.22 -6.05
CA SER A 413 7.98 -17.12 -5.84
C SER A 413 7.12 -17.27 -7.09
N GLY A 414 6.43 -18.39 -7.21
CA GLY A 414 5.45 -18.66 -8.25
C GLY A 414 4.43 -19.69 -7.78
N GLU A 415 3.76 -20.35 -8.71
CA GLU A 415 2.82 -21.43 -8.42
C GLU A 415 3.55 -22.62 -7.78
N ASP A 416 3.23 -22.91 -6.52
CA ASP A 416 3.81 -23.98 -5.68
C ASP A 416 5.33 -23.93 -5.44
N PHE A 417 5.96 -22.74 -5.50
CA PHE A 417 7.36 -22.58 -5.07
C PHE A 417 7.71 -21.19 -4.51
N ALA A 418 8.71 -21.19 -3.63
CA ALA A 418 9.43 -20.00 -3.18
C ALA A 418 10.92 -20.36 -2.98
N VAL A 419 11.78 -19.93 -3.91
CA VAL A 419 13.17 -20.42 -4.04
C VAL A 419 14.15 -19.28 -4.38
N TYR A 420 15.43 -19.58 -4.29
CA TYR A 420 16.50 -18.74 -4.83
C TYR A 420 16.88 -19.20 -6.24
N ILE A 421 16.99 -18.26 -7.17
CA ILE A 421 17.51 -18.47 -8.53
C ILE A 421 18.50 -17.37 -8.91
N ASP A 422 19.37 -17.63 -9.88
CA ASP A 422 20.28 -16.63 -10.45
C ASP A 422 19.59 -15.85 -11.58
N ARG A 423 19.61 -14.52 -11.50
CA ARG A 423 19.05 -13.59 -12.51
C ARG A 423 19.48 -13.94 -13.94
N ARG A 424 20.71 -14.43 -14.13
CA ARG A 424 21.30 -14.72 -15.45
C ARG A 424 20.53 -15.76 -16.26
N TRP A 425 19.73 -16.60 -15.61
CA TRP A 425 18.90 -17.64 -16.25
C TRP A 425 17.43 -17.22 -16.32
N THR A 426 17.14 -15.94 -16.51
CA THR A 426 15.78 -15.38 -16.49
C THR A 426 15.66 -14.20 -17.45
N SER A 427 14.42 -13.81 -17.79
CA SER A 427 14.18 -12.57 -18.56
C SER A 427 14.42 -11.27 -17.77
N MET A 428 14.80 -11.34 -16.48
CA MET A 428 14.97 -10.15 -15.64
C MET A 428 16.23 -9.35 -15.98
N THR A 429 16.05 -8.08 -16.32
CA THR A 429 17.16 -7.16 -16.61
C THR A 429 17.99 -6.85 -15.37
N GLN A 430 19.25 -6.43 -15.58
CA GLN A 430 20.13 -6.00 -14.48
C GLN A 430 19.56 -4.78 -13.73
N GLU A 431 19.02 -3.81 -14.46
CA GLU A 431 18.42 -2.59 -13.90
C GLU A 431 17.22 -2.92 -13.00
N THR A 432 16.31 -3.77 -13.47
CA THR A 432 15.19 -4.29 -12.69
C THR A 432 15.66 -4.99 -11.42
N PHE A 433 16.67 -5.87 -11.53
CA PHE A 433 17.20 -6.60 -10.39
C PHE A 433 17.85 -5.68 -9.36
N GLU A 434 18.58 -4.64 -9.77
CA GLU A 434 19.20 -3.70 -8.83
C GLU A 434 18.17 -2.88 -8.03
N GLN A 435 16.96 -2.70 -8.58
CA GLN A 435 15.81 -2.09 -7.89
C GLN A 435 15.13 -3.03 -6.86
N LEU A 436 15.48 -4.32 -6.81
CA LEU A 436 14.96 -5.22 -5.77
C LEU A 436 15.54 -4.85 -4.38
N PRO A 437 14.73 -4.91 -3.30
CA PRO A 437 15.22 -4.83 -1.93
C PRO A 437 16.27 -5.92 -1.63
N SER A 438 17.20 -5.65 -0.72
CA SER A 438 18.17 -6.66 -0.27
C SER A 438 17.55 -7.66 0.71
N LEU A 439 18.18 -8.84 0.84
CA LEU A 439 17.88 -9.82 1.89
C LEU A 439 18.36 -9.40 3.30
N GLU A 440 18.83 -8.17 3.49
CA GLU A 440 19.39 -7.73 4.77
C GLU A 440 18.29 -7.57 5.83
N GLY A 441 18.41 -8.31 6.94
CA GLY A 441 17.38 -8.35 7.99
C GLY A 441 16.14 -9.18 7.66
N VAL A 442 16.04 -9.76 6.46
CA VAL A 442 14.88 -10.56 6.01
C VAL A 442 15.29 -12.03 5.87
N ARG A 443 14.43 -12.95 6.34
CA ARG A 443 14.56 -14.39 6.12
C ARG A 443 13.30 -14.92 5.44
N PRO A 444 13.26 -14.97 4.09
CA PRO A 444 12.11 -15.50 3.38
C PRO A 444 11.89 -16.99 3.69
N LEU A 445 10.62 -17.42 3.71
CA LEU A 445 10.26 -18.83 3.81
C LEU A 445 10.45 -19.49 2.44
N THR A 446 11.22 -20.56 2.39
CA THR A 446 11.60 -21.26 1.15
C THR A 446 10.97 -22.64 1.08
N PHE A 447 10.36 -22.98 -0.06
CA PHE A 447 9.77 -24.29 -0.35
C PHE A 447 9.72 -24.53 -1.86
N CYS A 448 9.56 -25.77 -2.28
CA CYS A 448 9.43 -26.13 -3.70
C CYS A 448 8.58 -27.40 -3.80
N ASP A 449 7.28 -27.21 -4.04
CA ASP A 449 6.27 -28.27 -4.17
C ASP A 449 5.78 -28.44 -5.61
N ALA A 450 6.15 -27.51 -6.51
CA ALA A 450 5.85 -27.56 -7.94
C ALA A 450 6.40 -28.82 -8.63
N ALA A 451 5.77 -29.24 -9.73
CA ALA A 451 6.05 -30.52 -10.40
C ALA A 451 7.48 -30.68 -10.97
N TRP A 452 8.26 -29.59 -11.08
CA TRP A 452 9.67 -29.60 -11.49
C TRP A 452 10.64 -29.65 -10.30
N CYS A 453 10.13 -29.50 -9.08
CA CYS A 453 10.92 -29.60 -7.86
C CYS A 453 11.41 -31.04 -7.65
N ASN A 454 12.64 -31.19 -7.17
CA ASN A 454 13.42 -32.44 -7.18
C ASN A 454 13.72 -32.97 -8.60
N GLY A 455 13.65 -32.09 -9.61
CA GLY A 455 14.17 -32.36 -10.95
C GLY A 455 15.66 -32.72 -10.93
N PRO A 456 16.18 -33.35 -12.00
CA PRO A 456 17.50 -33.94 -11.99
C PRO A 456 18.60 -32.92 -11.68
N GLY A 457 19.56 -33.34 -10.85
CA GLY A 457 20.69 -32.51 -10.43
C GLY A 457 21.54 -32.03 -11.61
N PRO A 458 22.15 -30.83 -11.52
CA PRO A 458 23.23 -30.49 -12.44
C PRO A 458 24.32 -31.56 -12.35
N THR A 459 24.94 -31.88 -13.49
CA THR A 459 25.99 -32.90 -13.57
C THR A 459 27.08 -32.61 -12.53
N PRO A 460 27.38 -33.54 -11.59
CA PRO A 460 28.22 -33.21 -10.45
C PRO A 460 29.62 -32.75 -10.83
N THR A 461 29.95 -31.50 -10.53
CA THR A 461 31.35 -31.13 -10.31
C THR A 461 31.78 -31.78 -8.99
N PRO A 462 32.82 -32.62 -8.97
CA PRO A 462 32.90 -33.71 -7.99
C PRO A 462 33.26 -33.26 -6.57
N THR A 463 32.29 -33.26 -5.66
CA THR A 463 32.52 -33.30 -4.20
C THR A 463 31.51 -34.21 -3.48
N GLY A 464 31.84 -35.51 -3.42
CA GLY A 464 31.44 -36.50 -2.41
C GLY A 464 29.97 -36.56 -1.92
N SER A 465 29.16 -37.43 -2.53
CA SER A 465 27.87 -37.88 -1.98
C SER A 465 28.02 -39.10 -1.04
N GLY A 466 27.05 -39.28 -0.13
CA GLY A 466 27.01 -40.37 0.85
C GLY A 466 25.75 -41.26 0.75
N PRO A 467 25.74 -42.48 1.33
CA PRO A 467 24.83 -43.56 0.87
C PRO A 467 23.39 -43.54 1.40
N LEU A 468 22.89 -42.41 1.93
CA LEU A 468 21.64 -42.38 2.72
C LEU A 468 20.38 -41.92 1.95
N GLU A 469 20.54 -41.41 0.72
CA GLU A 469 19.41 -40.94 -0.11
C GLU A 469 18.63 -42.07 -0.82
N GLN A 470 19.21 -43.26 -0.93
CA GLN A 470 18.61 -44.38 -1.68
C GLN A 470 17.40 -45.05 -0.98
N LEU A 471 17.04 -44.66 0.24
CA LEU A 471 15.89 -45.24 0.97
C LEU A 471 14.59 -44.42 0.91
N VAL A 472 14.62 -43.18 0.37
CA VAL A 472 13.49 -42.24 0.45
C VAL A 472 12.62 -42.23 -0.82
N PHE A 473 13.14 -42.65 -1.97
CA PHE A 473 12.44 -42.60 -3.27
C PHE A 473 11.40 -43.73 -3.52
N ALA A 474 10.90 -44.38 -2.47
CA ALA A 474 10.02 -45.54 -2.58
C ALA A 474 8.52 -45.25 -2.32
N SER A 475 8.02 -44.05 -2.66
CA SER A 475 6.56 -43.79 -2.70
C SER A 475 6.15 -42.51 -3.45
N THR A 476 5.76 -42.63 -4.73
CA THR A 476 4.85 -41.69 -5.42
C THR A 476 3.93 -42.48 -6.38
N PRO A 477 2.62 -42.15 -6.46
CA PRO A 477 1.66 -42.89 -7.28
C PRO A 477 1.68 -42.51 -8.77
N LEU A 478 1.19 -43.42 -9.62
CA LEU A 478 1.15 -43.30 -11.09
C LEU A 478 0.05 -42.35 -11.61
N ALA A 479 0.34 -41.65 -12.71
CA ALA A 479 -0.62 -40.92 -13.54
C ALA A 479 -1.00 -41.70 -14.83
N THR A 480 -2.08 -41.28 -15.51
CA THR A 480 -2.79 -41.99 -16.62
C THR A 480 -3.21 -40.99 -17.72
N ILE A 481 -3.52 -41.32 -18.99
CA ILE A 481 -3.52 -42.53 -19.86
C ILE A 481 -3.40 -41.99 -21.32
N PRO A 482 -2.58 -42.55 -22.24
CA PRO A 482 -2.92 -43.80 -22.94
C PRO A 482 -2.26 -45.08 -22.40
N SER A 483 -2.67 -46.25 -22.87
CA SER A 483 -2.46 -47.54 -22.21
C SER A 483 -1.00 -48.03 -22.12
N GLU A 484 -0.37 -47.79 -20.97
CA GLU A 484 0.74 -48.61 -20.46
C GLU A 484 0.41 -50.12 -20.51
N ALA A 485 -0.87 -50.49 -20.41
CA ALA A 485 -1.37 -51.87 -20.43
C ALA A 485 -0.99 -52.70 -21.67
N ASP A 486 -0.75 -52.08 -22.83
CA ASP A 486 -0.38 -52.82 -24.05
C ASP A 486 1.14 -53.04 -24.19
N ILE A 487 1.96 -52.21 -23.54
CA ILE A 487 3.44 -52.23 -23.62
C ILE A 487 4.06 -52.91 -22.39
N SER A 488 3.47 -52.71 -21.21
CA SER A 488 3.99 -53.16 -19.90
C SER A 488 4.00 -54.67 -19.69
N SER A 489 3.40 -55.46 -20.59
CA SER A 489 3.40 -56.93 -20.47
C SER A 489 4.74 -57.59 -20.84
N GLN A 490 5.68 -56.87 -21.47
CA GLN A 490 6.94 -57.43 -21.96
C GLN A 490 8.21 -56.59 -21.71
N LEU A 491 8.11 -55.27 -21.54
CA LEU A 491 9.27 -54.37 -21.40
C LEU A 491 9.41 -53.78 -19.99
N THR A 492 10.64 -53.60 -19.52
CA THR A 492 10.95 -52.99 -18.22
C THR A 492 10.99 -51.46 -18.34
N ARG A 493 10.25 -50.76 -17.49
CA ARG A 493 10.27 -49.29 -17.44
C ARG A 493 11.53 -48.76 -16.77
N VAL A 494 12.20 -47.81 -17.40
CA VAL A 494 13.31 -47.01 -16.86
C VAL A 494 13.03 -45.52 -17.06
N SER A 495 13.90 -44.65 -16.53
CA SER A 495 13.84 -43.19 -16.67
C SER A 495 14.94 -42.65 -17.58
N TRP A 496 14.82 -41.38 -18.00
CA TRP A 496 15.69 -40.68 -18.95
C TRP A 496 17.20 -40.84 -18.69
N ASN A 497 17.65 -41.00 -17.44
CA ASN A 497 19.06 -41.17 -17.08
C ASN A 497 19.64 -42.55 -17.51
N TYR A 498 18.77 -43.50 -17.86
CA TYR A 498 19.12 -44.75 -18.52
C TYR A 498 19.21 -44.60 -20.05
N ILE A 499 18.91 -43.43 -20.63
CA ILE A 499 19.09 -43.17 -22.06
C ILE A 499 20.49 -42.61 -22.32
N ARG A 500 21.27 -43.33 -23.14
CA ARG A 500 22.53 -42.81 -23.68
C ARG A 500 22.24 -42.04 -24.96
N VAL A 501 22.61 -40.75 -24.97
CA VAL A 501 22.36 -39.82 -26.08
C VAL A 501 23.67 -39.51 -26.79
N THR A 502 23.79 -39.92 -28.05
CA THR A 502 24.93 -39.58 -28.92
C THR A 502 24.53 -38.45 -29.88
N TYR A 503 25.06 -37.25 -29.65
CA TYR A 503 24.78 -36.06 -30.46
C TYR A 503 25.55 -36.11 -31.78
N LEU A 504 24.85 -35.86 -32.89
CA LEU A 504 25.43 -35.90 -34.25
C LEU A 504 25.43 -34.54 -34.94
N LEU A 505 24.36 -33.76 -34.76
CA LEU A 505 24.22 -32.42 -35.31
C LEU A 505 23.32 -31.57 -34.42
N ASP A 506 23.76 -30.34 -34.15
CA ASP A 506 23.02 -29.34 -33.39
C ASP A 506 22.44 -28.28 -34.32
N ASN A 507 21.14 -27.97 -34.16
CA ASN A 507 20.45 -26.93 -34.90
C ASN A 507 19.91 -25.84 -33.94
N PRO A 508 20.76 -24.86 -33.56
CA PRO A 508 20.36 -23.77 -32.67
C PRO A 508 19.32 -22.83 -33.29
N THR A 509 19.04 -22.92 -34.59
CA THR A 509 17.98 -22.10 -35.23
C THR A 509 16.58 -22.60 -34.91
N THR A 510 16.44 -23.90 -34.62
CA THR A 510 15.16 -24.58 -34.32
C THR A 510 15.11 -25.16 -32.91
N ASN A 511 16.14 -24.90 -32.09
CA ASN A 511 16.34 -25.48 -30.76
C ASN A 511 16.26 -27.02 -30.74
N THR A 512 16.80 -27.67 -31.77
CA THR A 512 16.79 -29.13 -31.93
C THR A 512 18.19 -29.72 -32.11
N ALA A 513 18.34 -31.00 -31.78
CA ALA A 513 19.51 -31.81 -32.09
C ALA A 513 19.13 -33.14 -32.73
N GLN A 514 19.96 -33.60 -33.66
CA GLN A 514 19.92 -34.95 -34.19
C GLN A 514 20.77 -35.86 -33.31
N VAL A 515 20.12 -36.88 -32.75
CA VAL A 515 20.68 -37.78 -31.74
C VAL A 515 20.47 -39.25 -32.11
N ALA A 516 21.50 -40.06 -31.93
CA ALA A 516 21.38 -41.51 -31.88
C ALA A 516 21.15 -41.95 -30.43
N LEU A 517 20.19 -42.85 -30.20
CA LEU A 517 19.71 -43.21 -28.87
C LEU A 517 19.91 -44.70 -28.57
N GLU A 518 20.34 -44.97 -27.34
CA GLU A 518 20.40 -46.31 -26.74
C GLU A 518 19.77 -46.26 -25.33
N ILE A 519 19.19 -47.38 -24.89
CA ILE A 519 18.56 -47.51 -23.57
C ILE A 519 19.32 -48.55 -22.75
N CYS A 520 19.65 -48.22 -21.52
CA CYS A 520 20.62 -48.95 -20.70
C CYS A 520 19.95 -49.70 -19.55
N ALA A 521 20.60 -50.76 -19.07
CA ALA A 521 20.14 -51.51 -17.89
C ALA A 521 20.41 -50.77 -16.56
N GLU A 522 21.33 -49.79 -16.57
CA GLU A 522 21.74 -49.03 -15.38
C GLU A 522 22.13 -47.57 -15.74
N PRO A 523 22.02 -46.61 -14.80
CA PRO A 523 22.36 -45.20 -15.05
C PRO A 523 23.85 -44.94 -15.33
N ALA A 524 24.72 -45.92 -15.10
CA ALA A 524 26.13 -45.84 -15.46
C ALA A 524 26.38 -46.01 -16.98
N GLN A 525 25.35 -46.37 -17.75
CA GLN A 525 25.36 -46.45 -19.23
C GLN A 525 26.43 -47.39 -19.83
N ILE A 526 26.79 -48.44 -19.08
CA ILE A 526 27.82 -49.43 -19.47
C ILE A 526 27.25 -50.49 -20.42
N ALA A 527 26.03 -50.97 -20.17
CA ALA A 527 25.32 -51.95 -20.98
C ALA A 527 24.00 -51.36 -21.49
N CYS A 528 23.93 -51.15 -22.81
CA CYS A 528 22.78 -50.52 -23.47
C CYS A 528 22.41 -51.24 -24.77
N GLU A 529 21.14 -51.18 -25.13
CA GLU A 529 20.55 -51.71 -26.37
C GLU A 529 20.09 -50.55 -27.28
N PRO A 530 20.07 -50.72 -28.61
CA PRO A 530 19.59 -49.69 -29.54
C PRO A 530 18.12 -49.34 -29.29
N VAL A 531 17.77 -48.05 -29.39
CA VAL A 531 16.37 -47.64 -29.48
C VAL A 531 15.79 -48.09 -30.82
N THR A 532 14.80 -48.96 -30.75
CA THR A 532 14.11 -49.54 -31.91
C THR A 532 12.96 -48.64 -32.37
N ARG A 533 12.32 -47.93 -31.43
CA ARG A 533 11.07 -47.19 -31.66
C ARG A 533 10.93 -45.99 -30.73
N VAL A 534 10.40 -44.88 -31.24
CA VAL A 534 10.07 -43.67 -30.49
C VAL A 534 8.66 -43.24 -30.86
N PHE A 535 7.75 -43.17 -29.88
CA PHE A 535 6.37 -42.74 -30.08
C PHE A 535 6.12 -41.40 -29.39
N ASN A 536 5.43 -40.47 -30.03
CA ASN A 536 5.08 -39.17 -29.43
C ASN A 536 3.62 -39.19 -28.94
N ASN A 537 3.43 -39.09 -27.62
CA ASN A 537 2.14 -39.18 -26.97
C ASN A 537 1.24 -37.95 -27.23
N ASN A 538 1.83 -36.77 -27.48
CA ASN A 538 1.07 -35.55 -27.76
C ASN A 538 0.44 -35.57 -29.17
N THR A 539 1.14 -36.15 -30.14
CA THR A 539 0.64 -36.23 -31.53
C THR A 539 -0.06 -37.55 -31.83
N GLY A 540 0.18 -38.60 -31.04
CA GLY A 540 -0.30 -39.95 -31.30
C GLY A 540 0.41 -40.62 -32.50
N VAL A 541 1.60 -40.14 -32.86
CA VAL A 541 2.35 -40.54 -34.06
C VAL A 541 3.74 -41.03 -33.68
N GLU A 542 4.23 -42.03 -34.41
CA GLU A 542 5.59 -42.55 -34.28
C GLU A 542 6.61 -41.57 -34.87
N VAL A 543 7.69 -41.28 -34.15
CA VAL A 543 8.76 -40.39 -34.60
C VAL A 543 9.65 -41.19 -35.54
N THR A 544 9.54 -40.94 -36.84
CA THR A 544 10.35 -41.60 -37.87
C THR A 544 11.84 -41.29 -37.69
N ALA A 545 12.69 -42.32 -37.73
CA ALA A 545 14.13 -42.13 -37.77
C ALA A 545 14.55 -41.42 -39.07
N ILE A 546 15.34 -40.36 -38.94
CA ILE A 546 15.75 -39.49 -40.05
C ILE A 546 16.94 -40.09 -40.81
N SER A 547 17.82 -40.79 -40.10
CA SER A 547 18.97 -41.51 -40.66
C SER A 547 19.41 -42.64 -39.71
N GLN A 548 20.51 -43.31 -40.05
CA GLN A 548 21.18 -44.27 -39.16
C GLN A 548 22.66 -43.92 -38.99
N PHE A 549 23.17 -44.07 -37.78
CA PHE A 549 24.57 -43.82 -37.43
C PHE A 549 25.11 -45.01 -36.62
N ASN A 550 26.16 -45.68 -37.12
CA ASN A 550 26.73 -46.90 -36.52
C ASN A 550 25.69 -48.01 -36.20
N GLY A 551 24.60 -48.09 -36.98
CA GLY A 551 23.51 -49.05 -36.77
C GLY A 551 22.44 -48.61 -35.76
N LEU A 552 22.60 -47.45 -35.14
CA LEU A 552 21.57 -46.82 -34.30
C LEU A 552 20.66 -45.93 -35.16
N ASN A 553 19.37 -45.87 -34.81
CA ASN A 553 18.43 -44.93 -35.40
C ASN A 553 18.71 -43.50 -34.91
N VAL A 554 18.66 -42.53 -35.83
CA VAL A 554 18.84 -41.10 -35.54
C VAL A 554 17.49 -40.40 -35.54
N TYR A 555 17.21 -39.67 -34.48
CA TYR A 555 15.98 -38.90 -34.28
C TYR A 555 16.32 -37.42 -34.09
N GLU A 556 15.41 -36.52 -34.44
CA GLU A 556 15.51 -35.10 -34.10
C GLU A 556 14.60 -34.79 -32.92
N PHE A 557 15.18 -34.18 -31.88
CA PHE A 557 14.48 -33.79 -30.66
C PHE A 557 14.81 -32.34 -30.31
N ALA A 558 13.88 -31.66 -29.64
CA ALA A 558 14.16 -30.37 -29.03
C ALA A 558 15.10 -30.51 -27.82
N TYR A 559 15.86 -29.46 -27.51
CA TYR A 559 16.62 -29.37 -26.25
C TYR A 559 15.70 -29.35 -25.02
N GLY A 560 16.20 -29.84 -23.90
CA GLY A 560 15.50 -29.89 -22.61
C GLY A 560 14.90 -31.26 -22.28
N TYR A 561 13.96 -31.27 -21.33
CA TYR A 561 13.27 -32.46 -20.85
C TYR A 561 11.97 -32.69 -21.63
N THR A 562 11.74 -33.92 -22.09
CA THR A 562 10.51 -34.30 -22.79
C THR A 562 9.89 -35.52 -22.11
N THR A 563 8.68 -35.37 -21.57
CA THR A 563 7.87 -36.42 -20.89
C THR A 563 6.75 -36.99 -21.75
N ASN A 564 6.57 -36.47 -22.97
CA ASN A 564 5.47 -36.81 -23.86
C ASN A 564 5.90 -37.79 -24.96
N VAL A 565 6.86 -38.66 -24.67
CA VAL A 565 7.38 -39.67 -25.62
C VAL A 565 7.46 -41.05 -24.96
N VAL A 566 7.48 -42.10 -25.78
CA VAL A 566 7.79 -43.46 -25.34
C VAL A 566 8.92 -43.98 -26.20
N ILE A 567 10.09 -44.11 -25.59
CA ILE A 567 11.32 -44.59 -26.21
C ILE A 567 11.46 -46.06 -25.86
N GLN A 568 11.58 -46.94 -26.86
CA GLN A 568 11.55 -48.39 -26.69
C GLN A 568 12.82 -49.03 -27.28
N GLY A 569 13.40 -49.96 -26.53
CA GLY A 569 14.46 -50.87 -26.99
C GLY A 569 13.90 -52.27 -27.30
N GLU A 570 14.67 -53.31 -26.99
CA GLU A 570 14.28 -54.72 -27.06
C GLU A 570 13.76 -55.23 -25.70
N THR A 571 14.28 -54.72 -24.59
CA THR A 571 13.96 -55.13 -23.22
C THR A 571 13.50 -53.99 -22.31
N TYR A 572 13.81 -52.74 -22.64
CA TYR A 572 13.45 -51.55 -21.86
C TYR A 572 12.54 -50.55 -22.59
N PHE A 573 11.86 -49.70 -21.82
CA PHE A 573 11.27 -48.46 -22.33
C PHE A 573 11.40 -47.29 -21.35
N SER A 574 11.50 -46.07 -21.88
CA SER A 574 11.51 -44.81 -21.12
C SER A 574 10.33 -43.93 -21.55
N PRO A 575 9.53 -43.38 -20.61
CA PRO A 575 8.48 -42.39 -20.90
C PRO A 575 9.03 -40.96 -21.05
N ASP A 576 10.34 -40.79 -20.89
CA ASP A 576 10.99 -39.49 -20.89
C ASP A 576 12.43 -39.52 -21.44
N ILE A 577 12.92 -38.33 -21.83
CA ILE A 577 14.28 -38.09 -22.31
C ILE A 577 14.75 -36.67 -21.97
N TRP A 578 16.06 -36.52 -21.75
CA TRP A 578 16.74 -35.22 -21.67
C TRP A 578 17.70 -35.05 -22.84
N ILE A 579 17.58 -33.96 -23.59
CA ILE A 579 18.50 -33.58 -24.67
C ILE A 579 19.22 -32.30 -24.25
N SER A 580 20.54 -32.36 -24.15
CA SER A 580 21.36 -31.26 -23.64
C SER A 580 21.60 -30.20 -24.72
N ASP A 581 21.34 -28.94 -24.39
CA ASP A 581 21.72 -27.79 -25.22
C ASP A 581 23.25 -27.77 -25.46
N PRO A 582 23.75 -27.34 -26.64
CA PRO A 582 25.19 -27.25 -26.91
C PRO A 582 25.94 -26.28 -25.99
N THR A 583 25.26 -25.37 -25.28
CA THR A 583 25.86 -24.46 -24.29
C THR A 583 26.16 -25.10 -22.94
N ILE A 584 25.63 -26.31 -22.67
CA ILE A 584 25.81 -27.05 -21.41
C ILE A 584 26.57 -28.39 -21.59
N ARG A 585 27.15 -28.63 -22.77
CA ARG A 585 27.90 -29.84 -23.13
C ARG A 585 29.42 -29.65 -23.12
#